data_AF-A0ABD0NWB6-F1
#
_entry.id   AF-A0ABD0NWB6-F1
#
_cell.length_a   1.000
_cell.length_b   1.000
_cell.length_c   1.000
_cell.angle_alpha   90.00
_cell.angle_beta   90.00
_cell.angle_gamma   90.00
#
_symmetry.space_group_name_H-M   'P 1'
#
loop_
_entity.id
_entity.type
_entity.pdbx_description
1 polymer ?
#
loop_
_entity_poly.entity_id
_entity_poly.type
_entity_poly.pdbx_seq_one_letter_code
_entity_poly.pdbx_strand_id
1 'polypeptide(L)'
;QLQAQQAHLQQVAQSVRSLLDQPDSSVPPEEKQRLQGKLDQLQSQHQERLQNCQDRLRRADALRDEFAKFVQEHGNLGTWLDQSELELRTLGEGETDAQGLKDRIEEHKKLAEDVICHKADLRFVTISGQKVLDSIQGALEKVGSTDPALEETRHVVSDRLQDATQRYGLLHSK
;
A
#
# COMPACT_ATOMS: atom_id res chain seq x y z
N GLN A 1 18.85 15.69 -2.16
CA GLN A 1 20.11 14.89 -2.14
C GLN A 1 20.44 14.27 -3.51
N LEU A 2 19.51 13.54 -4.17
CA LEU A 2 19.74 12.97 -5.51
C LEU A 2 20.01 14.00 -6.62
N GLN A 3 19.28 15.12 -6.64
CA GLN A 3 19.54 16.22 -7.59
C GLN A 3 20.94 16.83 -7.43
N ALA A 4 21.41 16.97 -6.18
CA ALA A 4 22.76 17.46 -5.90
C ALA A 4 23.83 16.47 -6.37
N GLN A 5 23.60 15.17 -6.24
CA GLN A 5 24.48 14.13 -6.79
C GLN A 5 24.51 14.16 -8.33
N GLN A 6 23.36 14.38 -8.98
CA GLN A 6 23.30 14.55 -10.44
C GLN A 6 24.14 15.74 -10.91
N ALA A 7 24.03 16.89 -10.23
CA ALA A 7 24.81 18.09 -10.56
C ALA A 7 26.32 17.85 -10.37
N HIS A 8 26.71 17.19 -9.28
CA HIS A 8 28.10 16.83 -9.03
C HIS A 8 28.63 15.89 -10.13
N LEU A 9 27.87 14.86 -10.51
CA LEU A 9 28.25 13.93 -11.57
C LEU A 9 28.45 14.64 -12.92
N GLN A 10 27.60 15.62 -13.24
CA GLN A 10 27.77 16.45 -14.44
C GLN A 10 29.07 17.27 -14.39
N GLN A 11 29.41 17.86 -13.25
CA GLN A 11 30.66 18.59 -13.06
C GLN A 11 31.89 17.68 -13.20
N VAL A 12 31.86 16.48 -12.61
CA VAL A 12 32.94 15.48 -12.73
C VAL A 12 33.05 15.02 -14.18
N ALA A 13 31.94 14.72 -14.85
CA ALA A 13 31.94 14.33 -16.25
C ALA A 13 32.55 15.42 -17.14
N GLN A 14 32.23 16.69 -16.88
CA GLN A 14 32.81 17.81 -17.62
C GLN A 14 34.31 17.96 -17.37
N SER A 15 34.75 17.79 -16.12
CA SER A 15 36.17 17.85 -15.75
C SER A 15 36.98 16.71 -16.40
N VAL A 16 36.42 15.49 -16.42
CA VAL A 16 37.03 14.35 -17.10
C VAL A 16 37.13 14.61 -18.61
N ARG A 17 36.07 15.11 -19.26
CA ARG A 17 36.12 15.47 -20.69
C ARG A 17 37.23 16.47 -21.00
N SER A 18 37.37 17.52 -20.19
CA SER A 18 38.46 18.49 -20.35
C SER A 18 39.86 17.88 -20.20
N LEU A 19 40.03 16.86 -19.36
CA LEU A 19 41.28 16.10 -19.24
C LEU A 19 41.52 15.16 -20.44
N LEU A 20 40.46 14.58 -21.00
CA LEU A 20 40.54 13.71 -22.17
C LEU A 20 40.95 14.49 -23.44
N ASP A 21 40.57 15.78 -23.52
CA ASP A 21 40.94 16.69 -24.62
C ASP A 21 42.39 17.20 -24.54
N GLN A 22 43.10 17.01 -23.42
CA GLN A 22 44.51 17.39 -23.30
C GLN A 22 45.41 16.52 -24.20
N PRO A 23 46.55 17.04 -24.71
CA PRO A 23 47.47 16.25 -25.52
C PRO A 23 48.06 15.07 -24.74
N ASP A 24 48.47 14.02 -25.45
CA ASP A 24 49.03 12.80 -24.84
C ASP A 24 50.33 13.05 -24.04
N SER A 25 51.03 14.14 -24.33
CA SER A 25 52.19 14.60 -23.55
C SER A 25 51.82 15.07 -22.14
N SER A 26 50.58 15.51 -21.92
CA SER A 26 50.07 15.94 -20.62
C SER A 26 49.24 14.87 -19.94
N VAL A 27 48.43 14.12 -20.69
CA VAL A 27 47.61 13.02 -20.17
C VAL A 27 47.83 11.79 -21.05
N PRO A 28 48.63 10.81 -20.61
CA PRO A 28 48.95 9.64 -21.41
C PRO A 28 47.71 8.84 -21.85
N PRO A 29 47.75 8.13 -22.99
CA PRO A 29 46.61 7.36 -23.49
C PRO A 29 46.03 6.35 -22.49
N GLU A 30 46.89 5.68 -21.72
CA GLU A 30 46.47 4.73 -20.68
C GLU A 30 45.64 5.41 -19.58
N GLU A 31 46.03 6.63 -19.18
CA GLU A 31 45.33 7.41 -18.17
C GLU A 31 43.99 7.91 -18.71
N LYS A 32 43.92 8.33 -19.99
CA LYS A 32 42.66 8.67 -20.65
C LYS A 32 41.68 7.49 -20.66
N GLN A 33 42.15 6.31 -21.04
CA GLN A 33 41.32 5.09 -21.04
C GLN A 33 40.83 4.76 -19.62
N ARG A 34 41.70 4.89 -18.61
CA ARG A 34 41.33 4.67 -17.21
C ARG A 34 40.29 5.69 -16.72
N LEU A 35 40.43 6.97 -17.07
CA LEU A 35 39.48 8.03 -16.71
C LEU A 35 38.12 7.81 -17.37
N GLN A 36 38.10 7.45 -18.66
CA GLN A 36 36.87 7.11 -19.36
C GLN A 36 36.16 5.93 -18.69
N GLY A 37 36.86 4.83 -18.43
CA GLY A 37 36.27 3.66 -17.77
C GLY A 37 35.71 3.96 -16.38
N LYS A 38 36.40 4.79 -15.58
CA LYS A 38 35.91 5.23 -14.27
C LYS A 38 34.68 6.13 -14.38
N LEU A 39 34.64 7.02 -15.37
CA LEU A 39 33.48 7.88 -15.62
C LEU A 39 32.26 7.05 -16.03
N ASP A 40 32.43 6.10 -16.96
CA ASP A 40 31.36 5.22 -17.42
C ASP A 40 30.80 4.38 -16.28
N GLN A 41 31.68 3.80 -15.44
CA GLN A 41 31.28 3.06 -14.25
C GLN A 41 30.48 3.94 -13.28
N LEU A 42 30.95 5.16 -13.00
CA LEU A 42 30.29 6.08 -12.08
C LEU A 42 28.91 6.50 -12.60
N GLN A 43 28.80 6.79 -13.91
CA GLN A 43 27.54 7.14 -14.55
C GLN A 43 26.54 5.98 -14.52
N SER A 44 27.00 4.76 -14.81
CA SER A 44 26.18 3.54 -14.76
C SER A 44 25.64 3.29 -13.34
N GLN A 45 26.51 3.32 -12.33
CA GLN A 45 26.13 3.14 -10.93
C GLN A 45 25.13 4.21 -10.46
N HIS A 46 25.33 5.46 -10.85
CA HIS A 46 24.40 6.54 -10.50
C HIS A 46 23.04 6.33 -11.17
N GLN A 47 23.01 5.94 -12.44
CA GLN A 47 21.77 5.66 -13.17
C GLN A 47 21.00 4.49 -12.55
N GLU A 48 21.69 3.41 -12.17
CA GLU A 48 21.10 2.27 -11.47
C GLU A 48 20.50 2.68 -10.11
N ARG A 49 21.24 3.46 -9.33
CA ARG A 49 20.76 3.99 -8.04
C ARG A 49 19.55 4.90 -8.21
N LEU A 50 19.56 5.77 -9.22
CA LEU A 50 18.43 6.64 -9.53
C LEU A 50 17.18 5.84 -9.88
N GLN A 51 17.32 4.84 -10.74
CA GLN A 51 16.23 3.94 -11.13
C GLN A 51 15.66 3.21 -9.90
N ASN A 52 16.54 2.63 -9.07
CA ASN A 52 16.14 1.95 -7.84
C ASN A 52 15.39 2.88 -6.86
N CYS A 53 15.84 4.13 -6.70
CA CYS A 53 15.14 5.12 -5.89
C CYS A 53 13.75 5.46 -6.46
N GLN A 54 13.64 5.65 -7.78
CA GLN A 54 12.36 5.92 -8.43
C GLN A 54 11.39 4.75 -8.29
N ASP A 55 11.86 3.51 -8.45
CA ASP A 55 11.03 2.31 -8.31
C ASP A 55 10.62 2.05 -6.86
N ARG A 56 11.44 2.43 -5.88
CA ARG A 56 11.04 2.43 -4.47
C ARG A 56 9.97 3.48 -4.18
N LEU A 57 10.12 4.69 -4.73
CA LEU A 57 9.14 5.77 -4.56
C LEU A 57 7.78 5.38 -5.16
N ARG A 58 7.76 4.90 -6.42
CA ARG A 58 6.54 4.44 -7.09
C ARG A 58 5.80 3.37 -6.29
N ARG A 59 6.54 2.42 -5.71
CA ARG A 59 5.97 1.37 -4.85
C ARG A 59 5.42 1.92 -3.54
N ALA A 60 6.12 2.86 -2.91
CA ALA A 60 5.67 3.48 -1.68
C ALA A 60 4.39 4.31 -1.91
N ASP A 61 4.32 5.06 -3.02
CA ASP A 61 3.12 5.80 -3.40
C ASP A 61 1.94 4.84 -3.68
N ALA A 62 2.16 3.76 -4.44
CA ALA A 62 1.12 2.77 -4.70
C ALA A 62 0.62 2.10 -3.40
N LEU A 63 1.53 1.71 -2.49
CA LEU A 63 1.16 1.16 -1.19
C LEU A 63 0.34 2.16 -0.36
N ARG A 64 0.76 3.43 -0.33
CA ARG A 64 0.02 4.49 0.37
C ARG A 64 -1.40 4.62 -0.17
N ASP A 65 -1.55 4.64 -1.49
CA ASP A 65 -2.85 4.84 -2.13
C ASP A 65 -3.80 3.66 -1.89
N GLU A 66 -3.30 2.42 -2.00
CA GLU A 66 -4.09 1.22 -1.67
C GLU A 66 -4.41 1.13 -0.17
N PHE A 67 -3.49 1.54 0.71
CA PHE A 67 -3.74 1.56 2.16
C PHE A 67 -4.78 2.62 2.54
N ALA A 68 -4.71 3.82 1.95
CA ALA A 68 -5.70 4.86 2.17
C ALA A 68 -7.10 4.40 1.72
N LYS A 69 -7.17 3.70 0.57
CA LYS A 69 -8.40 3.10 0.09
C LYS A 69 -8.96 2.05 1.06
N PHE A 70 -8.11 1.15 1.54
CA PHE A 70 -8.50 0.15 2.54
C PHE A 70 -9.05 0.79 3.81
N VAL A 71 -8.35 1.79 4.37
CA VAL A 71 -8.79 2.49 5.59
C VAL A 71 -10.17 3.13 5.39
N GLN A 72 -10.41 3.76 4.25
CA GLN A 72 -11.70 4.37 3.94
C GLN A 72 -12.82 3.34 3.81
N GLU A 73 -12.62 2.31 2.98
CA GLU A 73 -13.63 1.28 2.74
C GLU A 73 -13.93 0.48 4.02
N HIS A 74 -12.90 0.12 4.78
CA HIS A 74 -13.04 -0.57 6.06
C HIS A 74 -13.77 0.31 7.07
N GLY A 75 -13.46 1.60 7.16
CA GLY A 75 -14.13 2.53 8.06
C GLY A 75 -15.62 2.67 7.77
N ASN A 76 -15.99 2.76 6.48
CA ASN A 76 -17.38 2.81 6.05
C ASN A 76 -18.14 1.53 6.43
N LEU A 77 -17.59 0.36 6.08
CA LEU A 77 -18.20 -0.92 6.42
C LEU A 77 -18.28 -1.13 7.93
N GLY A 78 -17.24 -0.78 8.68
CA GLY A 78 -17.20 -0.90 10.14
C GLY A 78 -18.28 -0.06 10.82
N THR A 79 -18.50 1.17 10.36
CA THR A 79 -19.58 2.03 10.87
C THR A 79 -20.96 1.41 10.64
N TRP A 80 -21.18 0.84 9.45
CA TRP A 80 -22.41 0.12 9.15
C TRP A 80 -22.57 -1.13 10.01
N LEU A 81 -21.53 -1.96 10.15
CA LEU A 81 -21.54 -3.15 11.00
C LEU A 81 -21.91 -2.81 12.46
N ASP A 82 -21.32 -1.77 13.03
CA ASP A 82 -21.62 -1.33 14.40
C ASP A 82 -23.12 -0.99 14.56
N GLN A 83 -23.69 -0.29 13.57
CA GLN A 83 -25.10 0.11 13.58
C GLN A 83 -26.03 -1.09 13.41
N SER A 84 -25.77 -1.96 12.43
CA SER A 84 -26.60 -3.13 12.15
C SER A 84 -26.55 -4.16 13.29
N GLU A 85 -25.40 -4.34 13.94
CA GLU A 85 -25.28 -5.21 15.12
C GLU A 85 -26.00 -4.64 16.34
N LEU A 86 -26.05 -3.31 16.49
CA LEU A 86 -26.87 -2.67 17.51
C LEU A 86 -28.36 -2.87 17.20
N GLU A 87 -28.78 -2.63 15.97
CA GLU A 87 -30.16 -2.83 15.52
C GLU A 87 -30.61 -4.27 15.75
N LEU A 88 -29.82 -5.26 15.32
CA LEU A 88 -30.14 -6.67 15.54
C LEU A 88 -30.28 -7.01 17.03
N ARG A 89 -29.41 -6.47 17.89
CA ARG A 89 -29.52 -6.67 19.34
C ARG A 89 -30.81 -6.08 19.88
N THR A 90 -31.15 -4.86 19.48
CA THR A 90 -32.40 -4.21 19.91
C THR A 90 -33.61 -5.00 19.44
N LEU A 91 -33.62 -5.52 18.21
CA LEU A 91 -34.69 -6.36 17.67
C LEU A 91 -34.91 -7.66 18.45
N GLY A 92 -33.84 -8.21 19.05
CA GLY A 92 -33.90 -9.38 19.92
C GLY A 92 -34.48 -9.10 21.32
N GLU A 93 -34.70 -7.84 21.70
CA GLU A 93 -35.40 -7.50 22.94
C GLU A 93 -36.89 -7.86 22.81
N GLY A 94 -37.46 -8.48 23.85
CA GLY A 94 -38.81 -9.04 23.77
C GLY A 94 -39.92 -7.99 23.70
N GLU A 95 -40.99 -8.30 22.96
CA GLU A 95 -42.25 -7.55 22.95
C GLU A 95 -43.36 -8.33 23.65
N THR A 96 -44.28 -7.58 24.26
CA THR A 96 -45.39 -8.17 25.03
C THR A 96 -46.70 -8.22 24.27
N ASP A 97 -46.87 -7.41 23.21
CA ASP A 97 -48.10 -7.38 22.41
C ASP A 97 -47.89 -7.84 20.97
N ALA A 98 -48.98 -8.28 20.35
CA ALA A 98 -48.95 -8.87 19.02
C ALA A 98 -48.65 -7.86 17.90
N GLN A 99 -48.88 -6.55 18.13
CA GLN A 99 -48.56 -5.54 17.14
C GLN A 99 -47.05 -5.24 17.18
N GLY A 100 -46.48 -5.05 18.38
CA GLY A 100 -45.04 -4.87 18.57
C GLY A 100 -44.22 -6.04 18.00
N LEU A 101 -44.67 -7.28 18.21
CA LEU A 101 -44.03 -8.46 17.61
C LEU A 101 -44.06 -8.45 16.07
N LYS A 102 -45.17 -7.99 15.46
CA LYS A 102 -45.26 -7.88 13.99
C LYS A 102 -44.33 -6.81 13.45
N ASP A 103 -44.27 -5.66 14.12
CA ASP A 103 -43.43 -4.54 13.71
C ASP A 103 -41.94 -4.97 13.74
N ARG A 104 -41.51 -5.68 14.79
CA ARG A 104 -40.15 -6.25 14.88
C ARG A 104 -39.82 -7.27 13.80
N ILE A 105 -40.76 -8.14 13.45
CA ILE A 105 -40.56 -9.09 12.33
C ILE A 105 -40.31 -8.33 11.03
N GLU A 106 -41.01 -7.22 10.81
CA GLU A 106 -40.85 -6.43 9.60
C GLU A 106 -39.52 -5.66 9.59
N GLU A 107 -39.11 -5.10 10.72
CA GLU A 107 -37.78 -4.49 10.87
C GLU A 107 -36.65 -5.51 10.68
N HIS A 108 -36.79 -6.72 11.22
CA HIS A 108 -35.81 -7.80 11.01
C HIS A 108 -35.67 -8.19 9.53
N LYS A 109 -36.77 -8.19 8.76
CA LYS A 109 -36.69 -8.45 7.30
C LYS A 109 -35.95 -7.34 6.58
N LYS A 110 -36.23 -6.07 6.92
CA LYS A 110 -35.53 -4.91 6.34
C LYS A 110 -34.04 -4.98 6.61
N LEU A 111 -33.65 -5.30 7.84
CA LEU A 111 -32.26 -5.49 8.21
C LEU A 111 -31.63 -6.63 7.39
N ALA A 112 -32.31 -7.75 7.22
CA ALA A 112 -31.80 -8.86 6.41
C ALA A 112 -31.59 -8.47 4.92
N GLU A 113 -32.49 -7.66 4.36
CA GLU A 113 -32.34 -7.10 3.01
C GLU A 113 -31.14 -6.15 2.92
N ASP A 114 -30.98 -5.26 3.92
CA ASP A 114 -29.87 -4.31 3.98
C ASP A 114 -28.51 -5.02 4.10
N VAL A 115 -28.43 -6.10 4.87
CA VAL A 115 -27.23 -6.93 4.99
C VAL A 115 -26.81 -7.52 3.63
N ILE A 116 -27.78 -7.93 2.80
CA ILE A 116 -27.49 -8.44 1.46
C ILE A 116 -26.92 -7.34 0.56
N CYS A 117 -27.44 -6.11 0.66
CA CYS A 117 -26.97 -4.96 -0.11
C CYS A 117 -25.48 -4.62 0.18
N HIS A 118 -25.04 -4.77 1.43
CA HIS A 118 -23.68 -4.45 1.86
C HIS A 118 -22.64 -5.55 1.55
N LYS A 119 -23.03 -6.64 0.91
CA LYS A 119 -22.10 -7.68 0.44
C LYS A 119 -21.02 -7.13 -0.50
N ALA A 120 -21.37 -6.14 -1.31
CA ALA A 120 -20.43 -5.48 -2.21
C ALA A 120 -19.37 -4.69 -1.44
N ASP A 121 -19.74 -4.05 -0.34
CA ASP A 121 -18.83 -3.28 0.51
C ASP A 121 -17.79 -4.16 1.17
N LEU A 122 -18.21 -5.32 1.71
CA LEU A 122 -17.26 -6.33 2.21
C LEU A 122 -16.27 -6.73 1.12
N ARG A 123 -16.74 -6.97 -0.12
CA ARG A 123 -15.85 -7.32 -1.22
C ARG A 123 -14.86 -6.20 -1.54
N PHE A 124 -15.26 -4.93 -1.49
CA PHE A 124 -14.34 -3.81 -1.69
C PHE A 124 -13.25 -3.79 -0.62
N VAL A 125 -13.63 -3.92 0.66
CA VAL A 125 -12.70 -4.04 1.79
C VAL A 125 -11.73 -5.21 1.62
N THR A 126 -12.22 -6.40 1.25
CA THR A 126 -11.37 -7.57 0.99
C THR A 126 -10.38 -7.32 -0.14
N ILE A 127 -10.82 -6.70 -1.24
CA ILE A 127 -9.95 -6.43 -2.40
C ILE A 127 -8.87 -5.40 -2.05
N SER A 128 -9.24 -4.27 -1.43
CA SER A 128 -8.26 -3.24 -1.07
C SER A 128 -7.28 -3.73 -0.01
N GLY A 129 -7.77 -4.47 1.00
CA GLY A 129 -6.91 -5.07 2.01
C GLY A 129 -5.94 -6.10 1.41
N GLN A 130 -6.39 -6.98 0.51
CA GLN A 130 -5.50 -7.95 -0.14
C GLN A 130 -4.41 -7.25 -0.96
N LYS A 131 -4.74 -6.19 -1.70
CA LYS A 131 -3.74 -5.43 -2.45
C LYS A 131 -2.67 -4.79 -1.58
N VAL A 132 -3.03 -4.33 -0.39
CA VAL A 132 -2.05 -3.83 0.60
C VAL A 132 -1.12 -4.95 1.01
N LEU A 133 -1.66 -6.13 1.35
CA LEU A 133 -0.87 -7.30 1.74
C LEU A 133 0.09 -7.74 0.62
N ASP A 134 -0.39 -7.82 -0.63
CA ASP A 134 0.41 -8.17 -1.80
C ASP A 134 1.53 -7.16 -2.04
N SER A 135 1.24 -5.87 -1.86
CA SER A 135 2.23 -4.79 -2.02
C SER A 135 3.33 -4.85 -0.95
N ILE A 136 2.96 -5.17 0.29
CA ILE A 136 3.91 -5.37 1.38
C ILE A 136 4.78 -6.61 1.12
N GLN A 137 4.17 -7.72 0.71
CA GLN A 137 4.88 -8.96 0.39
C GLN A 137 5.93 -8.71 -0.71
N GLY A 138 5.53 -8.08 -1.81
CA GLY A 138 6.44 -7.75 -2.90
C GLY A 138 7.53 -6.72 -2.53
N ALA A 139 7.30 -5.90 -1.49
CA ALA A 139 8.33 -5.02 -0.95
C ALA A 139 9.37 -5.78 -0.12
N LEU A 140 8.94 -6.69 0.75
CA LEU A 140 9.83 -7.50 1.59
C LEU A 140 10.75 -8.42 0.77
N GLU A 141 10.20 -9.09 -0.24
CA GLU A 141 10.96 -10.00 -1.12
C GLU A 141 12.12 -9.30 -1.83
N LYS A 142 11.97 -8.01 -2.13
CA LYS A 142 12.96 -7.22 -2.89
C LYS A 142 14.02 -6.56 -2.02
N VAL A 143 13.73 -6.30 -0.75
CA VAL A 143 14.66 -5.60 0.16
C VAL A 143 15.53 -6.60 0.93
N GLY A 144 15.09 -7.86 1.07
CA GLY A 144 15.87 -8.90 1.76
C GLY A 144 16.07 -8.64 3.26
N SER A 145 15.43 -7.60 3.80
CA SER A 145 15.42 -7.25 5.22
C SER A 145 13.98 -6.96 5.65
N THR A 146 13.62 -7.43 6.85
CA THR A 146 12.31 -7.18 7.45
C THR A 146 12.22 -5.71 7.87
N ASP A 147 11.31 -4.95 7.25
CA ASP A 147 10.93 -3.63 7.73
C ASP A 147 9.84 -3.81 8.82
N PRO A 148 10.13 -3.50 10.11
CA PRO A 148 9.17 -3.70 11.19
C PRO A 148 7.85 -2.95 10.98
N ALA A 149 7.88 -1.78 10.35
CA ALA A 149 6.66 -0.99 10.12
C ALA A 149 5.77 -1.63 9.04
N LEU A 150 6.38 -2.24 8.01
CA LEU A 150 5.63 -3.00 7.01
C LEU A 150 5.07 -4.31 7.59
N GLU A 151 5.76 -4.93 8.54
CA GLU A 151 5.27 -6.09 9.27
C GLU A 151 4.04 -5.74 10.13
N GLU A 152 4.15 -4.68 10.91
CA GLU A 152 3.05 -4.18 11.74
C GLU A 152 1.83 -3.82 10.88
N THR A 153 2.04 -3.12 9.77
CA THR A 153 0.96 -2.78 8.83
C THR A 153 0.28 -4.03 8.28
N ARG A 154 1.05 -5.08 7.94
CA ARG A 154 0.50 -6.34 7.44
C ARG A 154 -0.38 -7.01 8.49
N HIS A 155 0.09 -7.08 9.73
CA HIS A 155 -0.67 -7.65 10.84
C HIS A 155 -1.98 -6.89 11.06
N VAL A 156 -1.92 -5.56 11.17
CA VAL A 156 -3.11 -4.73 11.38
C VAL A 156 -4.12 -4.91 10.24
N VAL A 157 -3.68 -4.91 8.97
CA VAL A 157 -4.60 -5.10 7.83
C VAL A 157 -5.22 -6.50 7.85
N SER A 158 -4.43 -7.53 8.16
CA SER A 158 -4.92 -8.91 8.24
C SER A 158 -5.98 -9.07 9.34
N ASP A 159 -5.71 -8.54 10.53
CA ASP A 159 -6.61 -8.60 11.67
C ASP A 159 -7.93 -7.88 11.37
N ARG A 160 -7.85 -6.69 10.76
CA ARG A 160 -9.03 -5.88 10.38
C ARG A 160 -9.87 -6.55 9.30
N LEU A 161 -9.23 -7.16 8.30
CA LEU A 161 -9.92 -7.95 7.28
C LEU A 161 -10.65 -9.14 7.89
N GLN A 162 -9.99 -9.86 8.79
CA GLN A 162 -10.57 -11.01 9.47
C GLN A 162 -11.78 -10.58 10.32
N ASP A 163 -11.63 -9.53 11.12
CA ASP A 163 -12.70 -8.97 11.95
C ASP A 163 -13.93 -8.59 11.12
N ALA A 164 -13.75 -7.75 10.08
CA ALA A 164 -14.85 -7.32 9.22
C ALA A 164 -15.56 -8.52 8.53
N THR A 165 -14.79 -9.50 8.06
CA THR A 165 -15.34 -10.71 7.43
C THR A 165 -16.13 -11.56 8.43
N GLN A 166 -15.63 -11.72 9.65
CA GLN A 166 -16.29 -12.49 10.70
C GLN A 166 -17.59 -11.81 11.15
N ARG A 167 -17.52 -10.50 11.44
CA ARG A 167 -18.67 -9.70 11.86
C ARG A 167 -19.79 -9.70 10.82
N TYR A 168 -19.45 -9.41 9.56
CA TYR A 168 -20.41 -9.51 8.45
C TYR A 168 -20.99 -10.92 8.34
N GLY A 169 -20.14 -11.96 8.42
CA GLY A 169 -20.58 -13.35 8.33
C GLY A 169 -21.56 -13.76 9.44
N LEU A 170 -21.33 -13.28 10.66
CA LEU A 170 -22.25 -13.48 11.79
C LEU A 170 -23.58 -12.77 11.53
N LEU A 171 -23.56 -11.51 11.12
CA LEU A 171 -24.76 -10.73 10.84
C LEU A 171 -25.58 -11.36 9.70
N HIS A 172 -24.93 -11.80 8.63
CA HIS A 172 -25.56 -12.47 7.49
C HIS A 172 -26.12 -13.87 7.83
N SER A 173 -25.69 -14.48 8.94
CA SER A 173 -26.17 -15.81 9.36
C SER A 173 -27.41 -15.76 10.26
N LYS A 174 -27.87 -14.56 10.63
CA LYS A 174 -29.00 -14.30 11.53
C LYS A 174 -30.27 -14.04 10.72
#